data_AF-A0A1F8PDF7-F1
#
_entry.id   AF-A0A1F8PDF7-F1
#
_cell.length_a   1.000
_cell.length_b   1.000
_cell.length_c   1.000
_cell.angle_alpha   90.00
_cell.angle_beta   90.00
_cell.angle_gamma   90.00
#
_symmetry.space_group_name_H-M   'P 1'
#
loop_
_entity.id
_entity.type
_entity.pdbx_description
1 polymer ?
#
loop_
_entity_poly.entity_id
_entity_poly.type
_entity_poly.pdbx_seq_one_letter_code
_entity_poly.pdbx_strand_id
1 'polypeptide(L)'
;MRYLALLIPMTLMITACNTPFAERRDSDLNHYETDIPTTVNDDQSIQSIADCPVTKNGASSLVPTTTGMSMLPGQFWFGTDKLWTSLPESGEWTGLPLSGEGYSQKTFWWSEGYSAVDEPEPDLRVTGVRLDIPAMKLHASIATHAMNTDIGSAMLVGVVLPLSGCW
;
A
#
# COMPACT_ATOMS: atom_id res chain seq x y z
N MET A 1 37.26 -31.22 45.11
CA MET A 1 35.78 -31.27 45.03
C MET A 1 35.39 -31.33 43.58
N ARG A 2 34.76 -32.45 43.19
CA ARG A 2 34.37 -32.79 41.82
C ARG A 2 32.95 -32.26 41.59
N TYR A 3 32.70 -31.54 40.51
CA TYR A 3 31.38 -31.46 39.91
C TYR A 3 31.49 -31.70 38.41
N LEU A 4 31.06 -32.89 38.02
CA LEU A 4 30.85 -33.37 36.68
C LEU A 4 29.41 -32.95 36.31
N ALA A 5 29.25 -31.93 35.48
CA ALA A 5 27.93 -31.54 34.96
C ALA A 5 27.72 -32.23 33.61
N LEU A 6 26.86 -33.25 33.61
CA LEU A 6 26.37 -33.94 32.43
C LEU A 6 25.65 -32.96 31.50
N LEU A 7 26.10 -32.89 30.24
CA LEU A 7 25.34 -32.33 29.14
C LEU A 7 24.43 -33.42 28.58
N ILE A 8 23.13 -33.31 28.82
CA ILE A 8 22.10 -34.15 28.18
C ILE A 8 21.66 -33.42 26.90
N PRO A 9 21.86 -33.97 25.69
CA PRO A 9 21.27 -33.40 24.49
C PRO A 9 19.76 -33.68 24.49
N MET A 10 18.96 -32.61 24.53
CA MET A 10 17.52 -32.67 24.39
C MET A 10 17.18 -32.76 22.89
N THR A 11 16.98 -33.97 22.39
CA THR A 11 16.56 -34.24 21.01
C THR A 11 15.09 -33.86 20.86
N LEU A 12 14.81 -32.72 20.22
CA LEU A 12 13.45 -32.32 19.84
C LEU A 12 13.09 -33.00 18.50
N MET A 13 12.33 -34.10 18.59
CA MET A 13 11.70 -34.72 17.42
C MET A 13 10.50 -33.89 16.99
N ILE A 14 10.58 -33.20 15.84
CA ILE A 14 9.43 -32.55 15.22
C ILE A 14 8.68 -33.62 14.43
N THR A 15 7.55 -34.09 14.96
CA THR A 15 6.61 -34.95 14.24
C THR A 15 5.85 -34.10 13.22
N ALA A 16 6.14 -34.29 11.93
CA ALA A 16 5.32 -33.73 10.85
C ALA A 16 4.00 -34.51 10.77
N CYS A 17 2.87 -33.85 11.02
CA CYS A 17 1.55 -34.39 10.66
C CYS A 17 1.39 -34.31 9.13
N ASN A 18 1.62 -35.43 8.44
CA ASN A 18 1.17 -35.64 7.08
C ASN A 18 -0.35 -35.85 7.08
N THR A 19 -1.11 -34.89 6.56
CA THR A 19 -2.50 -35.16 6.11
C THR A 19 -2.48 -35.42 4.61
N PRO A 20 -2.89 -36.62 4.14
CA PRO A 20 -3.08 -36.86 2.72
C PRO A 20 -4.28 -36.04 2.21
N PHE A 21 -4.03 -35.20 1.22
CA PHE A 21 -5.04 -34.52 0.42
C PHE A 21 -5.82 -35.58 -0.37
N ALA A 22 -7.02 -35.92 0.11
CA ALA A 22 -7.93 -36.79 -0.60
C ALA A 22 -8.62 -36.00 -1.72
N GLU A 23 -8.24 -36.34 -2.95
CA GLU A 23 -8.85 -35.92 -4.19
C GLU A 23 -10.32 -36.38 -4.24
N ARG A 24 -11.25 -35.44 -4.33
CA ARG A 24 -12.65 -35.75 -4.66
C ARG A 24 -12.97 -35.11 -6.02
N ARG A 25 -12.88 -35.95 -7.07
CA ARG A 25 -13.54 -35.72 -8.35
C ARG A 25 -15.05 -35.77 -8.09
N ASP A 26 -15.72 -34.62 -8.21
CA ASP A 26 -17.15 -34.59 -8.46
C ASP A 26 -17.37 -34.21 -9.92
N SER A 27 -17.69 -35.24 -10.70
CA SER A 27 -18.27 -35.14 -12.02
C SER A 27 -19.76 -34.94 -11.81
N ASP A 28 -20.30 -33.75 -12.11
CA ASP A 28 -21.72 -33.54 -12.41
C ASP A 28 -21.94 -32.10 -12.92
N LEU A 29 -21.53 -31.85 -14.17
CA LEU A 29 -22.02 -30.70 -14.94
C LEU A 29 -23.40 -31.06 -15.51
N ASN A 30 -24.41 -30.98 -14.65
CA ASN A 30 -25.79 -30.93 -15.08
C ASN A 30 -26.11 -29.53 -15.60
N HIS A 31 -26.41 -29.52 -16.89
CA HIS A 31 -27.19 -28.55 -17.65
C HIS A 31 -28.28 -27.86 -16.80
N TYR A 32 -28.09 -26.57 -16.50
CA TYR A 32 -29.18 -25.67 -16.16
C TYR A 32 -29.32 -24.67 -17.32
N GLU A 33 -30.32 -24.92 -18.14
CA GLU A 33 -30.92 -23.90 -18.98
C GLU A 33 -31.85 -23.10 -18.06
N THR A 34 -31.63 -21.79 -17.94
CA THR A 34 -32.56 -20.91 -17.24
C THR A 34 -32.72 -19.66 -18.07
N ASP A 35 -33.86 -19.61 -18.76
CA ASP A 35 -34.38 -18.43 -19.43
C ASP A 35 -34.46 -17.26 -18.43
N ILE A 36 -33.60 -16.26 -18.61
CA ILE A 36 -33.70 -14.98 -17.90
C ILE A 36 -34.47 -14.01 -18.83
N PRO A 37 -35.61 -13.45 -18.39
CA PRO A 37 -36.29 -12.41 -19.14
C PRO A 37 -35.44 -11.14 -19.16
N THR A 38 -35.06 -10.72 -20.36
CA THR A 38 -34.49 -9.42 -20.68
C THR A 38 -35.41 -8.30 -20.20
N THR A 39 -34.92 -7.45 -19.29
CA THR A 39 -35.14 -5.99 -19.15
C THR A 39 -35.05 -5.55 -17.69
N VAL A 40 -33.82 -5.40 -17.18
CA VAL A 40 -33.56 -4.44 -16.10
C VAL A 40 -32.76 -3.32 -16.74
N ASN A 41 -33.39 -2.15 -16.82
CA ASN A 41 -32.71 -0.90 -17.19
C ASN A 41 -31.68 -0.60 -16.10
N ASP A 42 -30.43 -0.98 -16.37
CA ASP A 42 -29.28 -0.69 -15.52
C ASP A 42 -28.63 0.61 -16.02
N ASP A 43 -29.23 1.73 -15.63
CA ASP A 43 -28.62 3.06 -15.73
C ASP A 43 -28.15 3.50 -14.33
N GLN A 44 -27.38 2.62 -13.70
CA GLN A 44 -26.43 2.96 -12.66
C GLN A 44 -25.07 2.66 -13.25
N SER A 45 -24.50 3.64 -13.96
CA SER A 45 -23.14 3.57 -14.47
C SER A 45 -22.20 3.29 -13.29
N ILE A 46 -21.78 2.04 -13.13
CA ILE A 46 -20.55 1.75 -12.39
C ILE A 46 -19.46 2.44 -13.22
N GLN A 47 -19.04 3.63 -12.79
CA GLN A 47 -17.84 4.26 -13.33
C GLN A 47 -16.75 3.20 -13.31
N SER A 48 -16.27 2.86 -14.50
CA SER A 48 -15.25 1.83 -14.62
C SER A 48 -14.03 2.31 -13.83
N ILE A 49 -13.37 1.42 -13.10
CA ILE A 49 -12.11 1.74 -12.40
C ILE A 49 -11.05 2.32 -13.36
N ALA A 50 -11.22 2.11 -14.68
CA ALA A 50 -10.39 2.66 -15.73
C ALA A 50 -10.47 4.20 -15.88
N ASP A 51 -11.42 4.88 -15.22
CA ASP A 51 -11.62 6.33 -15.31
C ASP A 51 -11.09 7.12 -14.09
N CYS A 52 -10.32 6.50 -13.19
CA CYS A 52 -9.72 7.25 -12.07
C CYS A 52 -8.82 8.38 -12.59
N PRO A 53 -9.04 9.65 -12.19
CA PRO A 53 -8.16 10.75 -12.56
C PRO A 53 -6.85 10.65 -11.76
N VAL A 54 -5.89 9.91 -12.29
CA VAL A 54 -4.59 9.72 -11.65
C VAL A 54 -3.60 10.82 -12.04
N THR A 55 -2.72 11.18 -11.11
CA THR A 55 -1.60 12.08 -11.40
C THR A 55 -0.57 11.33 -12.23
N LYS A 56 -0.22 11.86 -13.40
CA LYS A 56 0.80 11.30 -14.31
C LYS A 56 2.02 12.21 -14.39
N ASN A 57 3.16 11.62 -14.73
CA ASN A 57 4.37 12.36 -15.04
C ASN A 57 4.16 13.17 -16.34
N GLY A 58 3.79 14.43 -16.20
CA GLY A 58 3.62 15.40 -17.29
C GLY A 58 4.57 16.58 -17.14
N ALA A 59 4.59 17.49 -18.11
CA ALA A 59 5.42 18.70 -18.07
C ALA A 59 5.15 19.62 -16.86
N SER A 60 4.01 19.43 -16.19
CA SER A 60 3.61 20.12 -14.95
C SER A 60 3.98 19.37 -13.67
N SER A 61 4.63 18.20 -13.76
CA SER A 61 5.22 17.57 -12.58
C SER A 61 6.40 18.43 -12.18
N LEU A 62 6.16 19.29 -11.19
CA LEU A 62 7.20 20.12 -10.61
C LEU A 62 8.20 19.14 -9.98
N VAL A 63 9.40 19.07 -10.57
CA VAL A 63 10.49 18.22 -10.10
C VAL A 63 11.30 19.08 -9.14
N PRO A 64 11.53 18.64 -7.90
CA PRO A 64 12.34 19.39 -6.96
C PRO A 64 13.77 19.51 -7.49
N THR A 65 14.34 20.70 -7.42
CA THR A 65 15.69 20.99 -7.91
C THR A 65 16.78 20.42 -7.00
N THR A 66 16.41 20.00 -5.79
CA THR A 66 17.31 19.65 -4.69
C THR A 66 17.61 18.15 -4.56
N THR A 67 17.10 17.28 -5.43
CA THR A 67 17.20 15.83 -5.20
C THR A 67 18.48 15.23 -5.80
N GLY A 68 19.54 15.14 -4.99
CA GLY A 68 20.65 14.19 -5.21
C GLY A 68 20.29 12.74 -4.83
N MET A 69 18.99 12.45 -4.68
CA MET A 69 18.44 11.18 -4.21
C MET A 69 18.10 10.26 -5.38
N SER A 70 18.24 8.95 -5.16
CA SER A 70 17.88 7.96 -6.16
C SER A 70 16.38 7.69 -6.11
N MET A 71 15.70 7.90 -7.24
CA MET A 71 14.29 7.57 -7.36
C MET A 71 14.12 6.07 -7.64
N LEU A 72 13.13 5.44 -7.00
CA LEU A 72 12.81 4.04 -7.28
C LEU A 72 12.29 3.88 -8.73
N PRO A 73 12.62 2.77 -9.42
CA PRO A 73 12.09 2.49 -10.75
C PRO A 73 10.55 2.50 -10.76
N GLY A 74 9.96 3.08 -11.82
CA GLY A 74 8.51 3.16 -11.98
C GLY A 74 7.83 4.21 -11.10
N GLN A 75 8.60 5.16 -10.55
CA GLN A 75 8.08 6.33 -9.84
C GLN A 75 8.53 7.64 -10.49
N PHE A 76 7.84 8.72 -10.17
CA PHE A 76 8.22 10.09 -10.54
C PHE A 76 8.03 11.05 -9.37
N TRP A 77 8.81 12.12 -9.34
CA TRP A 77 8.66 13.19 -8.36
C TRP A 77 7.50 14.11 -8.68
N PHE A 78 6.72 14.44 -7.66
CA PHE A 78 5.61 15.39 -7.75
C PHE A 78 5.62 16.35 -6.55
N GLY A 79 5.65 17.66 -6.83
CA GLY A 79 5.55 18.69 -5.81
C GLY A 79 6.52 19.84 -6.06
N THR A 80 6.85 20.63 -5.04
CA THR A 80 7.83 21.72 -5.17
C THR A 80 8.98 21.52 -4.21
N ASP A 81 10.02 22.35 -4.29
CA ASP A 81 11.10 22.34 -3.29
C ASP A 81 10.60 22.57 -1.85
N LYS A 82 9.39 23.11 -1.66
CA LYS A 82 8.78 23.28 -0.32
C LYS A 82 8.10 22.01 0.21
N LEU A 83 7.63 21.14 -0.67
CA LEU A 83 7.00 19.87 -0.31
C LEU A 83 6.84 19.02 -1.57
N TRP A 84 7.37 17.81 -1.56
CA TRP A 84 7.21 16.85 -2.65
C TRP A 84 7.09 15.42 -2.17
N THR A 85 6.63 14.55 -3.06
CA THR A 85 6.50 13.10 -2.84
C THR A 85 6.86 12.35 -4.12
N SER A 86 7.01 11.03 -4.02
CA SER A 86 7.18 10.13 -5.16
C SER A 86 5.87 9.38 -5.42
N LEU A 87 5.44 9.35 -6.68
CA LEU A 87 4.21 8.69 -7.11
C LEU A 87 4.52 7.57 -8.11
N PRO A 88 3.78 6.45 -8.11
CA PRO A 88 3.89 5.43 -9.14
C PRO A 88 3.51 6.00 -10.51
N GLU A 89 4.28 5.69 -11.55
CA GLU A 89 3.96 6.08 -12.94
C GLU A 89 2.65 5.45 -13.44
N SER A 90 2.31 4.27 -12.92
CA SER A 90 1.01 3.63 -13.15
C SER A 90 -0.15 4.46 -12.59
N GLY A 91 0.09 5.31 -11.59
CA GLY A 91 -0.96 6.03 -10.86
C GLY A 91 -1.71 5.15 -9.87
N GLU A 92 -1.22 3.94 -9.60
CA GLU A 92 -1.91 2.94 -8.79
C GLU A 92 -1.05 2.48 -7.62
N TRP A 93 -1.67 2.29 -6.46
CA TRP A 93 -1.12 1.48 -5.39
C TRP A 93 -1.69 0.06 -5.47
N THR A 94 -0.82 -0.90 -5.77
CA THR A 94 -1.21 -2.31 -5.92
C THR A 94 -0.59 -3.17 -4.83
N GLY A 95 -1.23 -4.31 -4.52
CA GLY A 95 -0.70 -5.27 -3.54
C GLY A 95 -0.58 -4.74 -2.11
N LEU A 96 -1.38 -3.73 -1.74
CA LEU A 96 -1.35 -3.17 -0.40
C LEU A 96 -1.78 -4.21 0.66
N PRO A 97 -1.11 -4.27 1.82
CA PRO A 97 -1.57 -5.10 2.93
C PRO A 97 -2.98 -4.69 3.35
N LEU A 98 -3.84 -5.70 3.52
CA LEU A 98 -5.22 -5.53 3.99
C LEU A 98 -5.32 -5.96 5.45
N SER A 99 -5.97 -5.13 6.26
CA SER A 99 -6.31 -5.42 7.67
C SER A 99 -7.80 -5.14 7.92
N GLY A 100 -8.26 -5.33 9.16
CA GLY A 100 -9.63 -4.99 9.55
C GLY A 100 -9.99 -3.51 9.38
N GLU A 101 -9.00 -2.62 9.28
CA GLU A 101 -9.19 -1.17 9.10
C GLU A 101 -9.15 -0.73 7.63
N GLY A 102 -8.70 -1.59 6.72
CA GLY A 102 -8.54 -1.30 5.29
C GLY A 102 -7.13 -1.57 4.76
N TYR A 103 -6.81 -0.97 3.62
CA TYR A 103 -5.54 -1.12 2.92
C TYR A 103 -4.52 -0.12 3.47
N SER A 104 -3.42 -0.61 4.03
CA SER A 104 -2.37 0.25 4.60
C SER A 104 -1.30 0.61 3.58
N GLN A 105 -0.82 1.85 3.61
CA GLN A 105 0.30 2.33 2.81
C GLN A 105 1.16 3.31 3.62
N LYS A 106 2.44 3.43 3.25
CA LYS A 106 3.34 4.48 3.71
C LYS A 106 3.56 5.50 2.62
N THR A 107 3.38 6.77 2.96
CA THR A 107 3.65 7.90 2.05
C THR A 107 4.86 8.67 2.57
N PHE A 108 5.83 8.88 1.68
CA PHE A 108 7.04 9.62 1.98
C PHE A 108 6.94 11.02 1.40
N TRP A 109 7.37 12.00 2.19
CA TRP A 109 7.33 13.40 1.83
C TRP A 109 8.67 14.03 2.15
N TRP A 110 9.07 14.99 1.34
CA TRP A 110 10.33 15.69 1.50
C TRP A 110 10.09 17.19 1.38
N SER A 111 10.98 17.95 1.99
CA SER A 111 11.03 19.41 1.92
C SER A 111 12.47 19.86 1.93
N GLU A 112 12.77 20.95 1.24
CA GLU A 112 14.07 21.59 1.32
C GLU A 112 14.34 22.00 2.77
N GLY A 113 15.55 21.69 3.24
CA GLY A 113 15.97 21.99 4.61
C GLY A 113 15.41 21.07 5.70
N TYR A 114 14.53 20.12 5.38
CA TYR A 114 14.05 19.15 6.39
C TYR A 114 15.17 18.22 6.86
N SER A 115 15.23 18.01 8.18
CA SER A 115 16.21 17.14 8.85
C SER A 115 15.47 16.17 9.76
N ALA A 116 15.51 14.87 9.44
CA ALA A 116 14.89 13.84 10.27
C ALA A 116 15.55 13.70 11.66
N VAL A 117 16.76 14.22 11.83
CA VAL A 117 17.45 14.24 13.14
C VAL A 117 16.91 15.37 14.02
N ASP A 118 16.71 16.55 13.44
CA ASP A 118 16.31 17.75 14.18
C ASP A 118 14.79 17.82 14.37
N GLU A 119 14.03 17.24 13.44
CA GLU A 119 12.56 17.25 13.41
C GLU A 119 12.00 15.82 13.20
N PRO A 120 12.05 14.94 14.23
CA PRO A 120 11.60 13.55 14.09
C PRO A 120 10.07 13.37 14.01
N GLU A 121 9.31 14.40 14.42
CA GLU A 121 7.84 14.48 14.40
C GLU A 121 7.41 15.79 13.71
N PRO A 122 7.47 15.85 12.37
CA PRO A 122 7.18 17.06 11.62
C PRO A 122 5.69 17.43 11.67
N ASP A 123 5.36 18.72 11.59
CA ASP A 123 3.95 19.19 11.48
C ASP A 123 3.42 19.05 10.05
N LEU A 124 3.41 17.80 9.56
CA LEU A 124 2.83 17.42 8.28
C LEU A 124 1.47 16.75 8.51
N ARG A 125 0.46 17.19 7.75
CA ARG A 125 -0.88 16.59 7.76
C ARG A 125 -1.23 16.08 6.38
N VAL A 126 -1.59 14.80 6.32
CA VAL A 126 -2.10 14.15 5.10
C VAL A 126 -3.57 13.84 5.28
N THR A 127 -4.37 14.12 4.26
CA THR A 127 -5.77 13.74 4.17
C THR A 127 -6.04 13.18 2.79
N GLY A 128 -7.00 12.27 2.66
CA GLY A 128 -7.42 11.73 1.36
C GLY A 128 -8.94 11.70 1.26
N VAL A 129 -9.44 11.90 0.04
CA VAL A 129 -10.87 11.91 -0.28
C VAL A 129 -11.08 11.01 -1.46
N ARG A 130 -12.04 10.10 -1.34
CA ARG A 130 -12.42 9.22 -2.43
C ARG A 130 -13.09 10.00 -3.56
N LEU A 131 -12.72 9.70 -4.81
CA LEU A 131 -13.08 10.47 -6.01
C LEU A 131 -14.16 9.82 -6.89
N ASP A 132 -14.27 8.49 -6.89
CA ASP A 132 -15.24 7.72 -7.67
C ASP A 132 -16.60 7.64 -6.99
N ILE A 133 -16.63 7.37 -5.69
CA ILE A 133 -17.86 7.30 -4.91
C ILE A 133 -17.69 7.92 -3.51
N PRO A 134 -18.79 8.39 -2.88
CA PRO A 134 -18.74 8.83 -1.49
C PRO A 134 -18.24 7.71 -0.56
N ALA A 135 -17.22 8.02 0.25
CA ALA A 135 -16.71 7.12 1.27
C ALA A 135 -16.17 7.88 2.49
N MET A 136 -15.88 7.12 3.54
CA MET A 136 -15.11 7.63 4.66
C MET A 136 -13.75 8.15 4.18
N LYS A 137 -13.28 9.25 4.76
CA LYS A 137 -11.94 9.79 4.47
C LYS A 137 -10.88 8.74 4.79
N LEU A 138 -9.77 8.82 4.07
CA LEU A 138 -8.56 8.11 4.42
C LEU A 138 -8.15 8.48 5.85
N HIS A 139 -7.74 7.46 6.62
CA HIS A 139 -7.14 7.68 7.93
C HIS A 139 -5.63 7.87 7.75
N ALA A 140 -5.08 8.92 8.35
CA ALA A 140 -3.65 9.19 8.35
C ALA A 140 -3.12 9.22 9.79
N SER A 141 -1.97 8.60 10.01
CA SER A 141 -1.24 8.70 11.27
C SER A 141 -0.70 10.13 11.46
N ILE A 142 -0.18 10.40 12.66
CA ILE A 142 0.77 11.51 12.81
C ILE A 142 1.98 11.28 11.90
N ALA A 143 2.59 12.36 11.44
CA ALA A 143 3.82 12.27 10.68
C ALA A 143 4.99 11.94 11.60
N THR A 144 5.87 11.07 11.12
CA THR A 144 7.16 10.75 11.73
C THR A 144 8.25 11.00 10.70
N HIS A 145 9.43 10.42 10.91
CA HIS A 145 10.56 10.53 10.00
C HIS A 145 10.99 9.18 9.45
N ALA A 146 11.70 9.22 8.33
CA ALA A 146 12.49 8.14 7.79
C ALA A 146 13.83 8.69 7.31
N MET A 147 14.89 7.90 7.45
CA MET A 147 16.21 8.26 6.95
C MET A 147 16.93 7.03 6.41
N ASN A 148 17.47 7.14 5.20
CA ASN A 148 18.43 6.19 4.61
C ASN A 148 19.27 6.91 3.55
N THR A 149 20.44 6.37 3.18
CA THR A 149 21.33 6.93 2.16
C THR A 149 20.63 7.16 0.82
N ASP A 150 19.71 6.28 0.45
CA ASP A 150 19.06 6.33 -0.87
C ASP A 150 17.94 7.38 -0.94
N ILE A 151 17.27 7.64 0.19
CA ILE A 151 16.10 8.53 0.28
C ILE A 151 16.36 9.82 1.05
N GLY A 152 17.57 10.04 1.56
CA GLY A 152 17.88 11.16 2.45
C GLY A 152 17.02 11.20 3.70
N SER A 153 16.65 12.40 4.15
CA SER A 153 15.66 12.62 5.21
C SER A 153 14.27 12.81 4.60
N ALA A 154 13.31 12.00 5.04
CA ALA A 154 11.92 12.10 4.64
C ALA A 154 10.99 12.19 5.85
N MET A 155 9.87 12.88 5.69
CA MET A 155 8.70 12.79 6.55
C MET A 155 7.89 11.56 6.12
N LEU A 156 7.40 10.80 7.08
CA LEU A 156 6.69 9.54 6.83
C LEU A 156 5.30 9.58 7.44
N VAL A 157 4.29 9.29 6.63
CA VAL A 157 2.91 9.16 7.11
C VAL A 157 2.35 7.81 6.71
N GLY A 158 1.87 7.06 7.71
CA GLY A 158 1.06 5.87 7.47
C GLY A 158 -0.36 6.29 7.10
N VAL A 159 -0.89 5.72 6.03
CA VAL A 159 -2.26 5.95 5.60
C VAL A 159 -3.02 4.63 5.50
N VAL A 160 -4.31 4.66 5.81
CA VAL A 160 -5.21 3.53 5.65
C VAL A 160 -6.38 3.98 4.77
N LEU A 161 -6.54 3.28 3.64
CA LEU A 161 -7.66 3.44 2.72
C LEU A 161 -8.74 2.44 3.14
N PRO A 162 -9.92 2.90 3.61
CA PRO A 162 -11.00 2.01 4.03
C PRO A 162 -11.46 1.04 2.94
N LEU A 163 -11.37 1.43 1.67
CA LEU A 163 -11.82 0.67 0.50
C LEU A 163 -10.87 0.87 -0.66
N SER A 164 -10.82 -0.10 -1.58
CA SER A 164 -10.20 0.09 -2.89
C SER A 164 -11.06 1.01 -3.77
N GLY A 165 -10.42 1.74 -4.68
CA GLY A 165 -11.08 2.69 -5.59
C GLY A 165 -10.17 3.87 -5.96
N CYS A 166 -10.78 4.94 -6.47
CA CYS A 166 -10.07 6.18 -6.78
C CYS A 166 -9.98 7.09 -5.54
N TRP A 167 -8.78 7.54 -5.18
CA TRP A 167 -8.51 8.36 -3.99
C TRP A 167 -7.67 9.59 -4.32
#